data_AF-A0A9X3ZG11-F1
#
_entry.id   AF-A0A9X3ZG11-F1
#
_cell.length_a   1.000
_cell.length_b   1.000
_cell.length_c   1.000
_cell.angle_alpha   90.00
_cell.angle_beta   90.00
_cell.angle_gamma   90.00
#
_symmetry.space_group_name_H-M   'P 1'
#
loop_
_entity.id
_entity.type
_entity.pdbx_description
1 polymer ?
#
loop_
_entity_poly.entity_id
_entity_poly.type
_entity_poly.pdbx_seq_one_letter_code
_entity_poly.pdbx_strand_id
1 'polypeptide(L)' 'MAIHARLETLEKKHGALEEELHLALNHPSYDDTTINDIKRRKLRLKDEIERLRGEMSETSRMELN' A
#
# COMPACT_ATOMS: atom_id res chain seq x y z
N MET A 1 -3.36 -3.15 18.80
CA MET A 1 -4.78 -3.27 18.43
C MET A 1 -4.93 -3.64 16.95
N ALA A 2 -6.08 -4.18 16.53
CA ALA A 2 -6.33 -4.79 15.22
C ALA A 2 -5.92 -3.94 13.98
N ILE A 3 -5.92 -2.61 14.09
CA ILE A 3 -5.48 -1.70 13.02
C ILE A 3 -3.99 -1.89 12.69
N HIS A 4 -3.13 -2.09 13.69
CA HIS A 4 -1.69 -2.27 13.47
C HIS A 4 -1.39 -3.55 12.69
N ALA A 5 -2.12 -4.64 12.96
CA ALA A 5 -1.99 -5.90 12.23
C ALA A 5 -2.48 -5.76 10.77
N ARG A 6 -3.52 -4.94 10.56
CA ARG A 6 -4.06 -4.65 9.23
C ARG A 6 -3.10 -3.80 8.41
N LEU A 7 -2.49 -2.79 9.03
CA LEU A 7 -1.45 -1.94 8.44
C LEU A 7 -0.23 -2.76 8.01
N GLU A 8 0.31 -3.60 8.89
CA GLU A 8 1.47 -4.44 8.59
C GLU A 8 1.19 -5.39 7.40
N THR A 9 -0.02 -5.94 7.35
CA THR A 9 -0.45 -6.81 6.23
C THR A 9 -0.52 -6.03 4.91
N LEU A 10 -1.01 -4.78 4.96
CA LEU A 10 -1.07 -3.92 3.78
C LEU A 10 0.31 -3.44 3.33
N GLU A 11 1.21 -3.11 4.26
CA GLU A 11 2.61 -2.76 3.95
C GLU A 11 3.34 -3.94 3.30
N LYS A 12 3.14 -5.18 3.79
CA LYS A 12 3.66 -6.39 3.15
C LYS A 12 3.14 -6.57 1.72
N LYS A 13 1.83 -6.37 1.51
CA LYS A 13 1.22 -6.43 0.16
C LYS A 13 1.74 -5.33 -0.76
N HIS A 14 1.93 -4.12 -0.22
CA HIS A 14 2.49 -2.99 -0.96
C HIS A 14 3.92 -3.29 -1.40
N GLY A 15 4.76 -3.83 -0.51
CA GLY A 15 6.13 -4.25 -0.85
C GLY A 15 6.18 -5.28 -1.98
N ALA A 16 5.31 -6.29 -1.95
CA ALA A 16 5.23 -7.27 -3.03
C ALA A 16 4.83 -6.63 -4.38
N LEU A 17 3.87 -5.70 -4.36
CA LEU A 17 3.46 -4.94 -5.55
C LEU A 17 4.53 -3.96 -6.04
N GLU A 18 5.36 -3.43 -5.15
CA GLU A 18 6.53 -2.63 -5.53
C GLU A 18 7.57 -3.47 -6.26
N GLU A 19 7.85 -4.66 -5.75
CA GLU A 19 8.80 -5.59 -6.37
C GLU A 19 8.32 -6.03 -7.75
N GLU A 20 7.03 -6.38 -7.86
CA GLU A 20 6.38 -6.73 -9.14
C GLU A 20 6.42 -5.56 -10.13
N LEU A 21 6.16 -4.32 -9.66
CA LEU A 21 6.28 -3.12 -10.47
C LEU A 21 7.72 -2.89 -10.93
N HIS A 22 8.69 -3.11 -10.05
CA HIS A 22 10.09 -2.87 -10.33
C HIS A 22 10.60 -3.86 -11.38
N LEU A 23 10.21 -5.14 -11.28
CA LEU A 23 10.47 -6.15 -12.30
C LEU A 23 9.81 -5.79 -13.63
N ALA A 24 8.55 -5.33 -13.60
CA ALA A 24 7.85 -4.89 -14.80
C ALA A 24 8.50 -3.68 -15.48
N LEU A 25 8.95 -2.68 -14.71
CA LEU A 25 9.65 -1.51 -15.22
C LEU A 25 11.05 -1.86 -15.78
N ASN A 26 11.71 -2.85 -15.18
CA ASN A 26 13.06 -3.24 -15.58
C ASN A 26 13.08 -4.23 -16.76
N HIS A 27 11.93 -4.81 -17.11
CA HIS A 27 11.83 -5.75 -18.23
C HIS A 27 11.07 -5.10 -19.41
N PRO A 28 11.74 -4.78 -20.53
CA PRO A 28 11.14 -4.08 -21.69
C PRO A 28 10.09 -4.90 -22.47
N SER A 29 9.69 -6.06 -21.95
CA SER A 29 8.61 -6.90 -22.51
C SER A 29 7.32 -6.81 -21.69
N TYR A 30 7.32 -6.09 -20.57
CA TYR A 30 6.09 -5.76 -19.88
C TYR A 30 5.39 -4.64 -20.62
N ASP A 31 4.14 -4.90 -21.00
CA ASP A 31 3.27 -3.93 -21.63
C ASP A 31 3.05 -2.71 -20.71
N ASP A 32 3.04 -1.50 -21.28
CA ASP A 32 2.75 -0.26 -20.56
C ASP A 32 1.40 -0.34 -19.82
N THR A 33 0.46 -1.12 -20.36
CA THR A 33 -0.84 -1.41 -19.76
C THR A 33 -0.70 -2.10 -18.39
N THR A 34 0.19 -3.09 -18.29
CA THR A 34 0.46 -3.82 -17.05
C THR A 34 1.13 -2.91 -16.02
N ILE A 35 2.11 -2.12 -16.45
CA ILE A 35 2.78 -1.13 -15.58
C ILE A 35 1.77 -0.11 -15.03
N ASN A 36 0.84 0.35 -15.86
CA ASN A 36 -0.23 1.27 -15.44
C ASN A 36 -1.21 0.62 -14.46
N ASP A 37 -1.59 -0.64 -14.66
CA ASP A 37 -2.46 -1.35 -13.73
C ASP A 37 -1.78 -1.56 -12.38
N ILE A 38 -0.51 -1.97 -12.38
CA ILE A 38 0.29 -2.13 -11.16
C ILE A 38 0.44 -0.79 -10.43
N LYS A 39 0.75 0.31 -11.14
CA LYS A 39 0.80 1.66 -10.54
C LYS A 39 -0.54 2.06 -9.92
N ARG A 40 -1.67 1.77 -10.55
CA ARG A 40 -3.00 2.03 -9.99
C ARG A 40 -3.26 1.22 -8.73
N ARG A 41 -2.90 -0.07 -8.72
CA ARG A 41 -3.03 -0.93 -7.53
C ARG A 41 -2.14 -0.43 -6.38
N LYS A 42 -0.89 -0.07 -6.71
CA LYS A 42 0.06 0.50 -5.74
C LYS A 42 -0.47 1.80 -5.15
N LEU A 43 -1.03 2.69 -5.97
CA LEU A 43 -1.63 3.94 -5.50
C LEU A 43 -2.79 3.68 -4.54
N ARG A 44 -3.71 2.76 -4.89
CA ARG A 44 -4.82 2.36 -4.02
C ARG A 44 -4.36 1.80 -2.67
N LEU A 45 -3.34 0.93 -2.67
CA LEU A 45 -2.76 0.42 -1.42
C LEU A 45 -2.15 1.52 -0.58
N LYS A 46 -1.43 2.45 -1.22
CA LYS A 46 -0.86 3.61 -0.54
C LYS A 46 -1.95 4.48 0.08
N ASP A 47 -3.03 4.78 -0.65
CA ASP A 47 -4.17 5.53 -0.12
C ASP A 47 -4.84 4.82 1.06
N GLU A 48 -4.99 3.50 0.99
CA GLU A 48 -5.56 2.70 2.08
C GLU A 48 -4.65 2.69 3.32
N ILE A 49 -3.33 2.60 3.14
CA ILE A 49 -2.32 2.70 4.22
C ILE A 49 -2.36 4.08 4.86
N GLU A 50 -2.36 5.16 4.06
CA GLU A 50 -2.41 6.54 4.56
C GLU A 50 -3.70 6.80 5.33
N ARG A 51 -4.84 6.32 4.80
CA ARG A 51 -6.12 6.39 5.49
C ARG A 51 -6.09 5.66 6.84
N LEU A 52 -5.58 4.42 6.87
CA LEU A 52 -5.46 3.65 8.11
C LEU A 52 -4.48 4.28 9.10
N ARG A 53 -3.40 4.91 8.62
CA ARG A 53 -2.49 5.70 9.46
C ARG A 53 -3.19 6.90 10.08
N GLY A 54 -4.03 7.59 9.32
CA GLY A 54 -4.89 8.67 9.81
C GLY A 54 -5.84 8.18 10.90
N GLU A 55 -6.60 7.11 10.63
CA GLU A 55 -7.53 6.49 11.58
C GLU A 55 -6.80 6.00 12.85
N MET A 56 -5.58 5.47 12.73
CA MET A 56 -4.75 5.07 13.87
C MET A 56 -4.33 6.28 14.72
N SER A 57 -3.92 7.38 14.09
CA SER A 57 -3.57 8.61 14.79
C SER A 57 -4.76 9.23 15.51
N GLU A 58 -5.97 9.11 14.96
CA GLU A 58 -7.20 9.58 15.61
C GLU A 58 -7.61 8.66 16.76
N THR A 59 -7.52 7.35 16.58
CA THR A 59 -7.85 6.35 17.61
C THR A 59 -6.95 6.50 18.85
N SER A 60 -5.63 6.61 18.67
CA SER A 60 -4.70 6.83 19.78
C SER A 60 -4.90 8.17 20.49
N ARG A 61 -5.50 9.16 19.82
CA ARG A 61 -5.78 10.48 20.40
C ARG A 61 -7.07 10.49 21.24
N MET A 62 -8.02 9.59 20.96
CA MET A 62 -9.23 9.41 21.76
C MET A 62 -9.00 8.59 23.05
N GLU A 63 -8.03 7.68 23.08
CA GLU A 63 -7.74 6.87 24.28
C GLU A 63 -7.02 7.65 25.40
N LEU A 64 -6.60 8.90 25.14
CA LEU A 64 -5.84 9.74 26.08
C LEU A 64 -6.67 10.81 26.81
N ASN A 65 -8.00 10.81 26.70
CA ASN A 65 -8.88 11.80 27.34
C ASN A 65 -9.90 11.19 28.32
#